data_AF-A0A0G1SY78-F1
#
_entry.id   AF-A0A0G1SY78-F1
#
_cell.length_a   1.000
_cell.length_b   1.000
_cell.length_c   1.000
_cell.angle_alpha   90.00
_cell.angle_beta   90.00
_cell.angle_gamma   90.00
#
_symmetry.space_group_name_H-M   'P 1'
#
loop_
_entity.id
_entity.type
_entity.pdbx_description
1 polymer ?
#
loop_
_entity_poly.entity_id
_entity_poly.type
_entity_poly.pdbx_seq_one_letter_code
_entity_poly.pdbx_strand_id
1 'polypeptide(L)'
;MGGADKKWKGNFWFCFAAIISTVYHNNLKWYYVNIYMSKKYQAKYQKLTAKLRSARQEAGLTQVKAGKLLKKPQAYVSKIERGERGVDAVELAEFAKVYNKDINYFIK
;
A
#
# COMPACT_ATOMS: atom_id res chain seq x y z
N MET A 1 21.82 45.91 26.22
CA MET A 1 21.39 46.12 24.81
C MET A 1 22.34 45.27 23.97
N GLY A 2 21.95 44.08 23.53
CA GLY A 2 21.26 43.82 22.24
C GLY A 2 22.32 43.54 21.17
N GLY A 3 22.36 42.43 20.43
CA GLY A 3 21.51 41.25 20.36
C GLY A 3 22.19 40.20 19.48
N ALA A 4 21.91 38.93 19.75
CA ALA A 4 22.27 37.80 18.90
C ALA A 4 21.09 36.82 18.85
N ASP A 5 19.93 37.30 18.39
CA ASP A 5 18.84 36.45 17.94
C ASP A 5 18.31 36.99 16.61
N LYS A 6 18.89 36.45 15.52
CA LYS A 6 18.27 36.47 14.18
C LYS A 6 18.73 35.22 13.43
N LYS A 7 18.35 34.02 13.86
CA LYS A 7 18.59 32.80 13.03
C LYS A 7 17.54 31.71 13.09
N TRP A 8 16.31 31.96 13.55
CA TRP A 8 15.27 30.91 13.56
C TRP A 8 13.87 31.39 13.17
N LYS A 9 13.76 32.17 12.09
CA LYS A 9 12.47 32.47 11.45
C LYS A 9 12.44 32.08 9.97
N GLY A 10 12.92 30.88 9.64
CA GLY A 10 12.97 30.40 8.26
C GLY A 10 12.67 28.92 8.02
N ASN A 11 12.61 28.07 9.06
CA ASN A 11 12.54 26.61 8.85
C ASN A 11 11.37 25.90 9.53
N PHE A 12 10.44 26.61 10.19
CA PHE A 12 9.26 25.98 10.77
C PHE A 12 8.20 25.61 9.71
N TRP A 13 8.14 26.37 8.61
CA TRP A 13 7.25 26.11 7.47
C TRP A 13 7.68 24.91 6.61
N PHE A 14 8.99 24.59 6.59
CA PHE A 14 9.53 23.47 5.82
C PHE A 14 9.14 22.09 6.40
N CYS A 15 9.03 21.96 7.71
CA CYS A 15 8.56 20.71 8.33
C CYS A 15 7.05 20.49 8.16
N PHE A 16 6.24 21.56 8.18
CA PHE A 16 4.79 21.45 8.01
C PHE A 16 4.37 21.17 6.55
N ALA A 17 5.05 21.80 5.58
CA ALA A 17 4.79 21.56 4.16
C ALA A 17 5.10 20.12 3.71
N ALA A 18 6.13 19.48 4.30
CA ALA A 18 6.47 18.08 4.02
C ALA A 18 5.39 17.11 4.53
N ILE A 19 4.78 17.39 5.69
CA ILE A 19 3.68 16.58 6.23
C ILE A 19 2.43 16.75 5.36
N ILE A 20 2.08 17.99 4.98
CA ILE A 20 0.93 18.28 4.10
C ILE A 20 1.13 17.65 2.72
N SER A 21 2.31 17.75 2.10
CA SER A 21 2.59 17.13 0.78
C SER A 21 2.53 15.59 0.81
N THR A 22 3.00 14.97 1.90
CA THR A 22 2.96 13.51 2.05
C THR A 22 1.54 13.00 2.31
N VAL A 23 0.72 13.75 3.06
CA VAL A 23 -0.70 13.42 3.28
C VAL A 23 -1.53 13.68 2.02
N TYR A 24 -1.25 14.76 1.26
CA TYR A 24 -1.97 15.07 0.01
C TYR A 24 -1.68 14.06 -1.10
N HIS A 25 -0.43 13.63 -1.30
CA HIS A 25 -0.09 12.63 -2.33
C HIS A 25 -0.73 11.26 -2.08
N ASN A 26 -0.93 10.88 -0.81
CA ASN A 26 -1.58 9.61 -0.48
C ASN A 26 -3.11 9.69 -0.67
N ASN A 27 -3.75 10.81 -0.33
CA ASN A 27 -5.19 11.00 -0.50
C ASN A 27 -5.62 11.16 -1.97
N LEU A 28 -4.83 11.89 -2.79
CA LEU A 28 -5.15 12.06 -4.22
C LEU A 28 -5.09 10.72 -4.96
N LYS A 29 -4.03 9.92 -4.74
CA LYS A 29 -3.92 8.57 -5.33
C LYS A 29 -5.08 7.66 -4.91
N TRP A 30 -5.53 7.76 -3.65
CA TRP A 30 -6.67 6.99 -3.15
C TRP A 30 -7.98 7.34 -3.86
N TYR A 31 -8.18 8.63 -4.15
CA TYR A 31 -9.34 9.14 -4.87
C TYR A 31 -9.33 8.69 -6.34
N TYR A 32 -8.19 8.79 -7.03
CA TYR A 32 -8.04 8.34 -8.42
C TYR A 32 -8.23 6.83 -8.61
N VAL A 33 -7.71 6.00 -7.69
CA VAL A 33 -7.88 4.54 -7.77
C VAL A 33 -9.34 4.11 -7.59
N ASN A 34 -10.08 4.75 -6.68
CA ASN A 34 -11.51 4.48 -6.51
C ASN A 34 -12.35 4.93 -7.72
N ILE A 35 -11.94 5.99 -8.41
CA ILE A 35 -12.64 6.48 -9.61
C ILE A 35 -12.33 5.61 -10.84
N TYR A 36 -11.12 5.07 -10.97
CA TYR A 36 -10.72 4.25 -12.13
C TYR A 36 -11.17 2.79 -12.06
N MET A 37 -11.43 2.23 -10.88
CA MET A 37 -12.04 0.89 -10.76
C MET A 37 -13.56 0.99 -10.90
N SER A 38 -14.13 0.44 -11.97
CA SER A 38 -15.60 0.46 -12.13
C SER A 38 -16.26 -0.21 -10.92
N LYS A 39 -17.30 0.43 -10.34
CA LYS A 39 -18.06 -0.08 -9.17
C LYS A 39 -18.43 -1.57 -9.29
N LYS A 40 -18.67 -2.05 -10.51
CA LYS A 40 -19.01 -3.44 -10.84
C LYS A 40 -17.99 -4.48 -10.33
N TYR A 41 -16.71 -4.14 -10.26
CA TYR A 41 -15.65 -5.08 -9.84
C TYR A 41 -15.15 -4.87 -8.42
N GLN A 42 -15.56 -3.79 -7.75
CA GLN A 42 -15.06 -3.43 -6.42
C GLN A 42 -15.30 -4.54 -5.38
N ALA A 43 -16.50 -5.15 -5.37
CA ALA A 43 -16.82 -6.23 -4.44
C ALA A 43 -16.00 -7.50 -4.70
N LYS A 44 -15.75 -7.85 -5.97
CA LYS A 44 -14.91 -9.00 -6.33
C LYS A 44 -13.46 -8.75 -5.94
N TYR A 45 -12.98 -7.53 -6.15
CA TYR A 45 -11.62 -7.14 -5.82
C TYR A 45 -11.38 -7.11 -4.29
N GLN A 46 -12.35 -6.63 -3.50
CA GLN A 46 -12.28 -6.70 -2.04
C GLN A 46 -12.19 -8.15 -1.53
N LYS A 47 -12.90 -9.10 -2.17
CA LYS A 47 -12.76 -10.53 -1.84
C LYS A 47 -11.35 -11.05 -2.15
N LEU A 48 -10.78 -10.65 -3.29
CA LEU A 48 -9.41 -11.02 -3.66
C LEU A 48 -8.39 -10.49 -2.65
N THR A 49 -8.45 -9.22 -2.27
CA THR A 49 -7.51 -8.62 -1.32
C THR A 49 -7.64 -9.22 0.08
N ALA A 50 -8.86 -9.56 0.50
CA ALA A 50 -9.10 -10.30 1.74
C ALA A 50 -8.44 -11.70 1.70
N LYS A 51 -8.60 -12.45 0.59
CA LYS A 51 -7.95 -13.75 0.42
C LYS A 51 -6.43 -13.65 0.42
N LEU A 52 -5.85 -12.64 -0.22
CA LEU A 52 -4.41 -12.39 -0.19
C LEU A 52 -3.91 -12.15 1.23
N ARG A 53 -4.65 -11.37 2.02
CA ARG A 53 -4.33 -11.13 3.43
C ARG A 53 -4.42 -12.41 4.27
N SER A 54 -5.49 -13.19 4.10
CA SER A 54 -5.67 -14.47 4.80
C SER A 54 -4.56 -15.46 4.45
N ALA A 55 -4.26 -15.65 3.17
CA ALA A 55 -3.18 -16.53 2.71
C ALA A 55 -1.82 -16.13 3.31
N ARG A 56 -1.52 -14.82 3.37
CA ARG A 56 -0.30 -14.33 4.03
C ARG A 56 -0.26 -14.68 5.52
N GLN A 57 -1.36 -14.48 6.23
CA GLN A 57 -1.47 -14.76 7.66
C GLN A 57 -1.35 -16.26 7.95
N GLU A 58 -1.99 -17.10 7.14
CA GLU A 58 -1.89 -18.57 7.19
C GLU A 58 -0.46 -19.05 6.92
N ALA A 59 0.27 -18.39 6.02
CA ALA A 59 1.69 -18.64 5.79
C ALA A 59 2.60 -18.11 6.93
N GLY A 60 2.05 -17.48 7.98
CA GLY A 60 2.81 -16.94 9.10
C GLY A 60 3.70 -15.73 8.74
N LEU A 61 3.41 -15.05 7.62
CA LEU A 61 4.25 -13.97 7.11
C LEU A 61 3.74 -12.60 7.58
N THR A 62 4.66 -11.75 8.04
CA THR A 62 4.37 -10.31 8.19
C THR A 62 4.38 -9.64 6.81
N GLN A 63 3.76 -8.46 6.67
CA GLN A 63 3.81 -7.70 5.41
C GLN A 63 5.26 -7.37 5.00
N VAL A 64 6.15 -7.15 5.96
CA VAL A 64 7.59 -6.92 5.71
C VAL A 64 8.24 -8.19 5.14
N LYS A 65 8.00 -9.35 5.75
CA LYS A 65 8.57 -10.63 5.28
C LYS A 65 8.04 -11.01 3.89
N ALA A 66 6.73 -10.87 3.68
CA ALA A 66 6.10 -11.09 2.38
C ALA A 66 6.69 -10.16 1.30
N GLY A 67 6.84 -8.87 1.60
CA GLY A 67 7.49 -7.92 0.69
C GLY A 67 8.91 -8.35 0.33
N LYS A 68 9.72 -8.75 1.31
CA LYS A 68 11.08 -9.24 1.06
C LYS A 68 11.11 -10.45 0.11
N LEU A 69 10.23 -11.44 0.32
CA LEU A 69 10.13 -12.62 -0.54
C LEU A 69 9.70 -12.28 -1.97
N LEU A 70 8.80 -11.30 -2.11
CA LEU A 70 8.33 -10.79 -3.40
C LEU A 70 9.30 -9.78 -4.05
N LYS A 71 10.42 -9.45 -3.39
CA LYS A 71 11.33 -8.37 -3.79
C LYS A 71 10.62 -7.01 -3.96
N LYS A 72 9.65 -6.73 -3.08
CA LYS A 72 8.88 -5.48 -3.03
C LYS A 72 8.93 -4.83 -1.65
N PRO A 73 8.75 -3.49 -1.52
CA PRO A 73 8.63 -2.83 -0.23
C PRO A 73 7.40 -3.30 0.57
N GLN A 74 7.42 -3.22 1.90
CA GLN A 74 6.23 -3.54 2.73
C GLN A 74 4.99 -2.74 2.31
N ALA A 75 5.17 -1.46 1.95
CA ALA A 75 4.09 -0.59 1.52
C ALA A 75 3.36 -1.12 0.28
N TYR A 76 4.04 -1.87 -0.58
CA TYR A 76 3.44 -2.50 -1.76
C TYR A 76 2.38 -3.53 -1.36
N VAL A 77 2.75 -4.46 -0.47
CA VAL A 77 1.84 -5.49 0.07
C VAL A 77 0.70 -4.82 0.83
N SER A 78 1.01 -3.79 1.62
CA SER A 78 0.03 -3.03 2.40
C SER A 78 -1.04 -2.36 1.52
N LYS A 79 -0.64 -1.74 0.40
CA LYS A 79 -1.55 -1.09 -0.55
C LYS A 79 -2.46 -2.08 -1.26
N ILE A 80 -1.92 -3.25 -1.61
CA ILE A 80 -2.71 -4.35 -2.18
C ILE A 80 -3.75 -4.85 -1.19
N GLU A 81 -3.35 -5.13 0.06
CA GLU A 81 -4.28 -5.62 1.09
C GLU A 81 -5.38 -4.62 1.45
N ARG A 82 -5.12 -3.32 1.28
CA ARG A 82 -6.13 -2.26 1.43
C ARG A 82 -6.97 -2.02 0.18
N GLY A 83 -6.65 -2.67 -0.95
CA GLY A 83 -7.35 -2.47 -2.22
C GLY A 83 -7.00 -1.16 -2.94
N GLU A 84 -5.95 -0.47 -2.50
CA GLU A 84 -5.45 0.78 -3.09
C GLU A 84 -4.62 0.55 -4.35
N ARG A 85 -4.23 -0.70 -4.59
CA ARG A 85 -3.46 -1.11 -5.76
C ARG A 85 -4.03 -2.40 -6.32
N GLY A 86 -4.17 -2.41 -7.65
CA GLY A 86 -4.38 -3.59 -8.47
C GLY A 86 -3.31 -4.66 -8.25
N VAL A 87 -3.67 -5.91 -8.49
CA VAL A 87 -2.76 -7.04 -8.63
C VAL A 87 -3.06 -7.64 -9.99
N ASP A 88 -2.05 -7.69 -10.85
CA ASP A 88 -2.18 -8.36 -12.14
C ASP A 88 -2.02 -9.89 -12.01
N ALA A 89 -2.26 -10.63 -13.10
CA ALA A 89 -2.22 -12.09 -13.06
C ALA A 89 -0.81 -12.66 -12.78
N VAL A 90 0.25 -11.97 -13.19
CA VAL A 90 1.64 -12.41 -12.99
C VAL A 90 2.02 -12.23 -11.52
N GLU A 91 1.72 -11.06 -10.97
CA GLU A 91 1.90 -10.75 -9.55
C GLU A 91 1.09 -11.73 -8.68
N LEU A 92 -0.16 -12.05 -9.07
CA LEU A 92 -0.98 -13.01 -8.34
C LEU A 92 -0.33 -14.40 -8.28
N ALA A 93 0.32 -14.84 -9.36
CA ALA A 93 1.06 -16.10 -9.37
C ALA A 93 2.29 -16.07 -8.45
N GLU A 94 2.97 -14.93 -8.32
CA GLU A 94 4.06 -14.75 -7.35
C GLU A 94 3.55 -14.82 -5.90
N PHE A 95 2.44 -14.14 -5.61
CA PHE A 95 1.79 -14.23 -4.30
C PHE A 95 1.38 -15.65 -3.95
N ALA A 96 0.82 -16.40 -4.91
CA ALA A 96 0.44 -17.79 -4.72
C ALA A 96 1.63 -18.67 -4.29
N LYS A 97 2.77 -18.53 -4.98
CA LYS A 97 4.02 -19.23 -4.64
C LYS A 97 4.51 -18.85 -3.24
N VAL A 98 4.59 -17.56 -2.94
CA VAL A 98 5.12 -17.06 -1.64
C VAL A 98 4.23 -17.46 -0.47
N TYR A 99 2.91 -17.52 -0.67
CA TYR A 99 1.95 -17.88 0.37
C TYR A 99 1.63 -19.38 0.41
N ASN A 100 2.31 -20.19 -0.42
CA ASN A 100 2.07 -21.63 -0.55
C ASN A 100 0.59 -21.97 -0.78
N LYS A 101 -0.04 -21.24 -1.71
CA LYS A 101 -1.42 -21.45 -2.15
C LYS A 101 -1.47 -21.76 -3.63
N ASP A 102 -2.43 -22.59 -4.02
CA ASP A 102 -2.79 -22.76 -5.42
C ASP A 102 -3.41 -21.47 -5.97
N ILE A 103 -3.12 -21.11 -7.22
CA ILE A 103 -3.63 -19.87 -7.81
C ILE A 103 -5.17 -19.83 -7.86
N ASN A 104 -5.83 -20.98 -7.97
CA ASN A 104 -7.29 -21.09 -7.97
C ASN A 104 -7.91 -20.67 -6.63
N TYR A 105 -7.15 -20.70 -5.54
CA TYR A 105 -7.61 -20.20 -4.24
C TYR A 105 -8.05 -18.73 -4.34
N PHE A 106 -7.38 -17.93 -5.16
CA PHE A 106 -7.65 -16.50 -5.32
C PHE A 106 -8.73 -16.18 -6.36
N ILE A 107 -8.98 -17.10 -7.31
CA ILE A 107 -9.85 -16.85 -8.47
C ILE A 107 -11.28 -17.36 -8.25
N LYS A 108 -11.45 -18.48 -7.52
CA LYS A 108 -12.78 -19.00 -7.15
C LYS A 108 -13.50 -18.10 -6.15
#